data_AF-A0A7T4YC62-F1
#
_entry.id   AF-A0A7T4YC62-F1
#
_cell.length_a   1.000
_cell.length_b   1.000
_cell.length_c   1.000
_cell.angle_alpha   90.00
_cell.angle_beta   90.00
_cell.angle_gamma   90.00
#
_symmetry.space_group_name_H-M   'P 1'
#
loop_
_entity.id
_entity.type
_entity.pdbx_description
1 polymer ?
#
loop_
_entity_poly.entity_id
_entity_poly.type
_entity_poly.pdbx_seq_one_letter_code
_entity_poly.pdbx_strand_id
1 'polypeptide(L)'
;MEKGSVAICFVHHAISGLRSRGIDAEPVLRAAGIAPAMLAVPQARVSAASYGALWLAVSAALGDEFFGQDSRAMKPGSFALLCHAVAGSRTLGQGLDRVARGFGVLLDDIGVQLLRRYDGNATDGGPQRAALVLTEPSRRRPGVFAQETLLIMLHGLMCWLARRRVPVRLAAFRYSEPDYSAEYRVMYSRQLAFDAPGTALIFDAAWLDHPVRHDERSVKAFLRDAPHNVVVKYSDRSSVVARVRRLLRQSRPDVWPTFEALASALHLSASSLRRRLMEEGATYQQLKDELRRDLAIEALSHTDLPITEIAAEMGFAEPGAFHRAFRRWTGLRPGVYRGMQAAAD
;
A
#
# COMPACT_ATOMS: atom_id res chain seq x y z
N MET A 1 4.50 -4.90 -5.99
CA MET A 1 3.45 -4.43 -6.91
C MET A 1 2.95 -3.10 -6.37
N GLU A 2 2.96 -2.05 -7.19
CA GLU A 2 2.69 -0.65 -6.80
C GLU A 2 1.34 -0.27 -7.38
N LYS A 3 0.25 -0.39 -6.60
CA LYS A 3 -1.09 0.03 -7.03
C LYS A 3 -1.21 1.54 -6.78
N GLY A 4 -1.51 2.29 -7.84
CA GLY A 4 -1.85 3.72 -7.75
C GLY A 4 -3.28 3.97 -7.27
N SER A 5 -4.05 2.92 -6.96
CA SER A 5 -5.44 3.02 -6.51
C SER A 5 -5.73 2.08 -5.34
N VAL A 6 -6.60 2.53 -4.42
CA VAL A 6 -7.03 1.82 -3.21
C VAL A 6 -8.50 1.41 -3.36
N ALA A 7 -8.83 0.19 -2.97
CA ALA A 7 -10.21 -0.31 -3.00
C ALA A 7 -11.11 0.43 -1.99
N ILE A 8 -12.38 0.63 -2.33
CA ILE A 8 -13.32 1.39 -1.49
C ILE A 8 -13.55 0.77 -0.10
N CYS A 9 -13.33 -0.53 0.09
CA CYS A 9 -13.44 -1.18 1.41
C CYS A 9 -12.49 -0.56 2.44
N PHE A 10 -11.26 -0.19 2.04
CA PHE A 10 -10.33 0.48 2.93
C PHE A 10 -10.76 1.91 3.27
N VAL A 11 -11.49 2.58 2.36
CA VAL A 11 -12.11 3.89 2.65
C VAL A 11 -13.18 3.73 3.73
N HIS A 12 -14.04 2.70 3.62
CA HIS A 12 -15.02 2.37 4.66
C HIS A 12 -14.37 2.09 6.01
N HIS A 13 -13.26 1.34 6.03
CA HIS A 13 -12.54 1.05 7.26
C HIS A 13 -11.90 2.29 7.86
N ALA A 14 -11.26 3.14 7.05
CA ALA A 14 -10.62 4.38 7.50
C ALA A 14 -11.61 5.32 8.19
N ILE A 15 -12.84 5.45 7.67
CA ILE A 15 -13.87 6.33 8.28
C ILE A 15 -14.68 5.66 9.41
N SER A 16 -14.48 4.37 9.67
CA SER A 16 -15.23 3.64 10.70
C SER A 16 -15.04 4.25 12.10
N GLY A 17 -13.83 4.72 12.40
CA GLY A 17 -13.50 5.40 13.66
C GLY A 17 -14.26 6.70 13.87
N LEU A 18 -14.53 7.46 12.80
CA LEU A 18 -15.35 8.67 12.84
C LEU A 18 -16.82 8.32 13.13
N ARG A 19 -17.37 7.39 12.36
CA ARG A 19 -18.77 6.94 12.49
C ARG A 19 -19.08 6.41 13.89
N SER A 20 -18.17 5.61 14.45
CA SER A 20 -18.33 5.05 15.81
C SER A 20 -18.40 6.11 16.91
N ARG A 21 -17.87 7.32 16.65
CA ARG A 21 -17.89 8.47 17.56
C ARG A 21 -18.98 9.49 17.21
N GLY A 22 -19.86 9.17 16.26
CA GLY A 22 -20.91 10.08 15.79
C GLY A 22 -20.39 11.27 14.98
N ILE A 23 -19.14 11.22 14.50
CA ILE A 23 -18.56 12.27 13.64
C ILE A 23 -18.98 12.00 12.20
N ASP A 24 -19.52 13.02 11.54
CA ASP A 24 -19.84 12.95 10.12
C ASP A 24 -18.57 12.78 9.28
N ALA A 25 -18.54 11.72 8.48
CA ALA A 25 -17.41 11.39 7.62
C ALA A 25 -17.45 12.14 6.27
N GLU A 26 -18.58 12.73 5.89
CA GLU A 26 -18.74 13.39 4.60
C GLU A 26 -17.78 14.57 4.39
N PRO A 27 -17.62 15.52 5.33
CA PRO A 27 -16.64 16.60 5.19
C PRO A 27 -15.20 16.09 5.04
N VAL A 28 -14.86 15.00 5.74
CA VAL A 28 -13.52 14.38 5.71
C VAL A 28 -13.25 13.70 4.37
N LEU A 29 -14.26 13.04 3.80
CA LEU A 29 -14.18 12.40 2.48
C LEU A 29 -14.02 13.46 1.37
N ARG A 30 -14.82 14.52 1.42
CA ARG A 30 -14.77 15.63 0.45
C ARG A 30 -13.41 16.33 0.47
N ALA A 31 -12.90 16.67 1.65
CA ALA A 31 -11.56 17.26 1.81
C ALA A 31 -10.43 16.36 1.27
N ALA A 32 -10.66 15.05 1.17
CA ALA A 32 -9.72 14.09 0.60
C ALA A 32 -9.90 13.86 -0.92
N GLY A 33 -10.82 14.59 -1.57
CA GLY A 33 -11.18 14.36 -2.98
C GLY A 33 -11.81 12.98 -3.18
N ILE A 34 -12.69 12.56 -2.25
CA ILE A 34 -13.45 11.32 -2.33
C ILE A 34 -14.93 11.63 -2.21
N ALA A 35 -15.67 11.41 -3.28
CA ALA A 35 -17.13 11.56 -3.27
C ALA A 35 -17.81 10.56 -2.31
N PRO A 36 -18.66 11.01 -1.36
CA PRO A 36 -19.39 10.12 -0.44
C PRO A 36 -20.21 9.05 -1.16
N ALA A 37 -20.79 9.38 -2.32
CA ALA A 37 -21.57 8.45 -3.14
C ALA A 37 -20.77 7.22 -3.61
N MET A 38 -19.44 7.30 -3.69
CA MET A 38 -18.61 6.15 -4.06
C MET A 38 -18.65 5.03 -3.03
N LEU A 39 -18.97 5.34 -1.77
CA LEU A 39 -19.10 4.35 -0.71
C LEU A 39 -20.21 3.33 -0.99
N ALA A 40 -21.23 3.70 -1.77
CA ALA A 40 -22.32 2.82 -2.16
C ALA A 40 -21.95 1.84 -3.29
N VAL A 41 -20.73 1.94 -3.85
CA VAL A 41 -20.30 1.17 -5.02
C VAL A 41 -19.20 0.20 -4.61
N PRO A 42 -19.47 -1.11 -4.40
CA PRO A 42 -18.51 -2.04 -3.80
C PRO A 42 -17.19 -2.22 -4.57
N GLN A 43 -17.22 -2.04 -5.90
CA GLN A 43 -16.03 -2.17 -6.77
C GLN A 43 -15.28 -0.85 -6.98
N ALA A 44 -15.77 0.26 -6.39
CA ALA A 44 -15.13 1.54 -6.55
C ALA A 44 -13.69 1.51 -6.03
N ARG A 45 -12.86 2.36 -6.62
CA ARG A 45 -11.48 2.56 -6.23
C ARG A 45 -11.19 4.04 -6.22
N VAL A 46 -10.39 4.49 -5.26
CA VAL A 46 -9.91 5.87 -5.17
C VAL A 46 -8.43 5.92 -5.51
N SER A 47 -7.93 7.09 -5.92
CA SER A 47 -6.49 7.26 -6.11
C SER A 47 -5.74 7.08 -4.79
N ALA A 48 -4.51 6.58 -4.82
CA ALA A 48 -3.69 6.47 -3.61
C ALA A 48 -3.33 7.84 -3.01
N ALA A 49 -3.36 8.91 -3.80
CA ALA A 49 -3.24 10.28 -3.31
C ALA A 49 -4.47 10.67 -2.46
N SER A 50 -5.68 10.45 -2.99
CA SER A 50 -6.94 10.69 -2.27
C SER A 50 -7.02 9.86 -0.98
N TYR A 51 -6.58 8.59 -1.01
CA TYR A 51 -6.52 7.78 0.22
C TYR A 51 -5.48 8.28 1.23
N GLY A 52 -4.34 8.78 0.76
CA GLY A 52 -3.35 9.42 1.63
C GLY A 52 -3.88 10.70 2.29
N ALA A 53 -4.62 11.52 1.53
CA ALA A 53 -5.31 12.69 2.06
C ALA A 53 -6.40 12.30 3.08
N LEU A 54 -7.17 11.25 2.80
CA LEU A 54 -8.17 10.70 3.72
C LEU A 54 -7.54 10.27 5.04
N TRP A 55 -6.40 9.56 4.99
CA TRP A 55 -5.68 9.13 6.19
C TRP A 55 -5.34 10.33 7.09
N LEU A 56 -4.76 11.38 6.53
CA LEU A 56 -4.41 12.59 7.27
C LEU A 56 -5.66 13.31 7.81
N ALA A 57 -6.71 13.42 7.01
CA ALA A 57 -7.95 14.09 7.40
C ALA A 57 -8.69 13.35 8.53
N VAL A 58 -8.76 12.01 8.47
CA VAL A 58 -9.32 11.20 9.57
C VAL A 58 -8.46 11.34 10.82
N SER A 59 -7.13 11.29 10.68
CA SER A 59 -6.22 11.44 11.82
C SER A 59 -6.40 12.80 12.51
N ALA A 60 -6.52 13.88 11.73
CA ALA A 60 -6.77 15.21 12.26
C ALA A 60 -8.13 15.30 12.96
N ALA A 61 -9.19 14.75 12.35
CA ALA A 61 -10.55 14.78 12.90
C ALA A 61 -10.68 13.96 14.21
N LEU A 62 -9.94 12.86 14.34
CA LEU A 62 -9.94 12.03 15.54
C LEU A 62 -8.91 12.46 16.59
N GLY A 63 -7.89 13.25 16.22
CA GLY A 63 -6.70 13.43 17.03
C GLY A 63 -5.93 12.12 17.24
N ASP A 64 -5.98 11.22 16.25
CA ASP A 64 -5.44 9.86 16.36
C ASP A 64 -4.95 9.33 15.00
N GLU A 65 -3.64 9.11 14.86
CA GLU A 65 -2.98 8.54 13.67
C GLU A 65 -3.31 7.07 13.43
N PHE A 66 -3.98 6.40 14.38
CA PHE A 66 -4.34 4.99 14.34
C PHE A 66 -5.87 4.77 14.22
N PHE A 67 -6.59 5.75 13.66
CA PHE A 67 -8.01 5.66 13.30
C PHE A 67 -8.96 5.28 14.44
N GLY A 68 -8.58 5.54 15.69
CA GLY A 68 -9.37 5.16 16.86
C GLY A 68 -9.49 3.66 17.08
N GLN A 69 -8.58 2.87 16.50
CA GLN A 69 -8.61 1.41 16.53
C GLN A 69 -7.97 0.80 17.79
N ASP A 70 -7.33 1.64 18.60
CA ASP A 70 -6.74 1.26 19.89
C ASP A 70 -7.46 2.03 21.01
N SER A 71 -7.45 1.49 22.22
CA SER A 71 -7.98 2.18 23.40
C SER A 71 -7.24 3.48 23.70
N ARG A 72 -5.95 3.54 23.36
CA ARG A 72 -5.13 4.74 23.45
C ARG A 72 -4.98 5.39 22.08
N ALA A 73 -5.33 6.67 22.01
CA ALA A 73 -5.10 7.45 20.80
C ALA A 73 -3.59 7.61 20.52
N MET A 74 -3.17 7.24 19.31
CA MET A 74 -1.83 7.52 18.80
C MET A 74 -1.79 8.98 18.33
N LYS A 75 -1.41 9.89 19.23
CA LYS A 75 -1.48 11.33 18.98
C LYS A 75 -0.76 11.76 17.68
N PRO A 76 -1.25 12.79 16.97
CA PRO A 76 -0.55 13.37 15.83
C PRO A 76 0.92 13.69 16.14
N GLY A 77 1.83 13.29 15.24
CA GLY A 77 3.28 13.36 15.40
C GLY A 77 3.92 12.11 15.99
N SER A 78 3.14 11.12 16.47
CA SER A 78 3.67 9.88 17.04
C SER A 78 4.46 9.06 16.02
N PHE A 79 3.92 8.92 14.81
CA PHE A 79 4.60 8.22 13.71
C PHE A 79 5.88 8.96 13.29
N ALA A 80 5.84 10.29 13.23
CA ALA A 80 7.00 11.12 12.94
C ALA A 80 8.11 10.95 13.98
N LEU A 81 7.74 10.99 15.27
CA LEU A 81 8.67 10.74 16.38
C LEU A 81 9.32 9.36 16.27
N LEU A 82 8.52 8.33 15.94
CA LEU A 82 9.03 6.99 15.73
C LEU A 82 10.05 6.96 14.58
N CYS A 83 9.75 7.59 13.45
CA CYS A 83 10.67 7.69 12.30
C CYS A 83 12.01 8.33 12.69
N HIS A 84 11.99 9.43 13.46
CA HIS A 84 13.20 10.07 13.97
C HIS A 84 13.99 9.13 14.92
N ALA A 85 13.32 8.40 15.81
CA ALA A 85 13.96 7.50 16.76
C ALA A 85 14.65 6.30 16.10
N VAL A 86 14.13 5.83 14.97
CA VAL A 86 14.64 4.62 14.28
C VAL A 86 15.67 4.94 13.20
N ALA A 87 15.68 6.16 12.65
CA ALA A 87 16.59 6.58 11.58
C ALA A 87 18.08 6.39 11.92
N GLY A 88 18.45 6.61 13.18
CA GLY A 88 19.83 6.44 13.68
C GLY A 88 20.20 5.00 14.07
N SER A 89 19.43 3.99 13.65
CA SER A 89 19.76 2.58 13.91
C SER A 89 20.92 2.14 13.01
N ARG A 90 21.74 1.18 13.47
CA ARG A 90 22.89 0.64 12.71
C ARG A 90 22.45 -0.39 11.67
N THR A 91 21.51 -1.25 12.06
CA THR A 91 20.98 -2.33 11.21
C THR A 91 19.46 -2.32 11.22
N LEU A 92 18.85 -2.95 10.21
CA LEU A 92 17.40 -3.07 10.12
C LEU A 92 16.82 -3.80 11.33
N GLY A 93 17.47 -4.86 11.82
CA GLY A 93 17.02 -5.57 13.01
C GLY A 93 16.99 -4.68 14.25
N GLN A 94 18.01 -3.84 14.47
CA GLN A 94 18.00 -2.86 15.55
C GLN A 94 16.87 -1.82 15.36
N GLY A 95 16.65 -1.38 14.13
CA GLY A 95 15.55 -0.49 13.76
C GLY A 95 14.20 -1.12 14.10
N LEU A 96 13.95 -2.34 13.66
CA LEU A 96 12.71 -3.08 13.90
C LEU A 96 12.46 -3.35 15.39
N ASP A 97 13.50 -3.62 16.19
CA ASP A 97 13.37 -3.72 17.65
C ASP A 97 12.91 -2.38 18.28
N ARG A 98 13.43 -1.26 17.78
CA ARG A 98 12.99 0.08 18.23
C ARG A 98 11.58 0.40 17.76
N VAL A 99 11.23 0.02 16.53
CA VAL A 99 9.85 0.13 16.01
C VAL A 99 8.89 -0.63 16.90
N ALA A 100 9.22 -1.89 17.23
CA ALA A 100 8.41 -2.74 18.07
C ALA A 100 8.16 -2.13 19.46
N ARG A 101 9.23 -1.67 20.12
CA ARG A 101 9.11 -0.96 21.39
C ARG A 101 8.33 0.35 21.26
N GLY A 102 8.54 1.10 20.18
CA GLY A 102 7.85 2.36 19.94
C GLY A 102 6.34 2.18 19.84
N PHE A 103 5.87 1.22 19.04
CA PHE A 103 4.44 0.89 18.99
C PHE A 103 3.91 0.39 20.33
N GLY A 104 4.67 -0.41 21.08
CA GLY A 104 4.27 -0.83 22.43
C GLY A 104 4.22 0.29 23.49
N VAL A 105 4.75 1.48 23.19
CA VAL A 105 4.60 2.71 24.01
C VAL A 105 3.42 3.55 23.52
N LEU A 106 3.11 3.48 22.24
CA LEU A 106 2.10 4.31 21.59
C LEU A 106 0.69 3.70 21.62
N LEU A 107 0.59 2.37 21.65
CA LEU A 107 -0.63 1.58 21.57
C LEU A 107 -0.74 0.63 22.76
N ASP A 108 -1.96 0.43 23.26
CA ASP A 108 -2.23 -0.39 24.45
C ASP A 108 -2.83 -1.76 24.10
N ASP A 109 -3.61 -1.89 23.01
CA ASP A 109 -4.32 -3.12 22.65
C ASP A 109 -3.59 -3.99 21.63
N ILE A 110 -2.81 -3.37 20.74
CA ILE A 110 -2.05 -4.05 19.71
C ILE A 110 -0.57 -3.72 19.79
N GLY A 111 0.26 -4.75 19.83
CA GLY A 111 1.72 -4.64 19.84
C GLY A 111 2.35 -5.36 18.67
N VAL A 112 3.67 -5.31 18.61
CA VAL A 112 4.47 -6.07 17.66
C VAL A 112 5.74 -6.59 18.33
N GLN A 113 6.13 -7.80 17.98
CA GLN A 113 7.38 -8.42 18.38
C GLN A 113 8.19 -8.84 17.15
N LEU A 114 9.49 -8.57 17.19
CA LEU A 114 10.43 -9.13 16.22
C LEU A 114 10.90 -10.51 16.70
N LEU A 115 10.60 -11.55 15.93
CA LEU A 115 11.21 -12.87 16.06
C LEU A 115 12.38 -12.95 15.09
N ARG A 116 13.60 -13.06 15.62
CA ARG A 116 14.83 -13.17 14.81
C ARG A 116 14.99 -14.53 14.13
N ARG A 117 14.34 -15.54 14.70
CA ARG A 117 14.23 -16.89 14.15
C ARG A 117 12.77 -17.30 14.12
N TYR A 118 12.31 -17.72 12.95
CA TYR A 118 10.97 -18.22 12.72
C TYR A 118 11.07 -19.60 12.07
N ASP A 119 10.80 -20.65 12.85
CA ASP A 119 10.98 -22.06 12.45
C ASP A 119 9.77 -22.65 11.69
N GLY A 120 8.78 -21.84 11.30
CA GLY A 120 7.56 -22.36 10.66
C GLY A 120 7.85 -23.17 9.38
N ASN A 121 7.42 -24.44 9.35
CA ASN A 121 7.57 -25.45 8.28
C ASN A 121 8.86 -25.34 7.43
N ALA A 122 9.96 -24.89 8.02
CA ALA A 122 11.24 -24.90 7.34
C ALA A 122 11.74 -26.34 7.37
N THR A 123 11.57 -27.05 6.25
CA THR A 123 12.31 -28.30 6.00
C THR A 123 13.80 -27.99 6.12
N ASP A 124 14.52 -28.85 6.83
CA ASP A 124 15.97 -28.72 7.07
C ASP A 124 16.70 -28.33 5.78
N GLY A 125 17.43 -27.21 5.83
CA GLY A 125 18.23 -26.66 4.71
C GLY A 125 17.72 -25.37 4.06
N GLY A 126 16.54 -24.86 4.44
CA GLY A 126 16.04 -23.55 3.96
C GLY A 126 16.77 -22.35 4.59
N PRO A 127 16.77 -21.16 3.94
CA PRO A 127 17.32 -19.94 4.53
C PRO A 127 16.56 -19.56 5.81
N GLN A 128 17.30 -19.08 6.83
CA GLN A 128 16.72 -18.65 8.10
C GLN A 128 15.70 -17.53 7.87
N ARG A 129 14.58 -17.60 8.60
CA ARG A 129 13.49 -16.63 8.51
C ARG A 129 13.36 -15.83 9.79
N ALA A 130 12.94 -14.59 9.65
CA ALA A 130 12.52 -13.71 10.73
C ALA A 130 11.06 -13.32 10.55
N ALA A 131 10.40 -12.88 11.62
CA ALA A 131 9.00 -12.47 11.56
C ALA A 131 8.74 -11.22 12.41
N LEU A 132 7.91 -10.31 11.90
CA LEU A 132 7.19 -9.35 12.74
C LEU A 132 5.83 -9.96 13.08
N VAL A 133 5.60 -10.24 14.36
CA VAL A 133 4.37 -10.86 14.85
C VAL A 133 3.57 -9.83 15.63
N LEU A 134 2.29 -9.67 15.31
CA LEU A 134 1.42 -8.81 16.09
C LEU A 134 1.06 -9.50 17.41
N THR A 135 1.10 -8.72 18.49
CA THR A 135 0.76 -9.18 19.83
C THR A 135 -0.50 -8.48 20.32
N GLU A 136 -1.19 -9.12 21.26
CA GLU A 136 -2.42 -8.61 21.88
C GLU A 136 -2.13 -8.39 23.38
N PRO A 137 -1.39 -7.32 23.75
CA PRO A 137 -0.97 -7.09 25.13
C PRO A 137 -2.14 -6.84 26.10
N SER A 138 -3.27 -6.31 25.61
CA SER A 138 -4.47 -6.13 26.40
C SER A 138 -5.44 -7.31 26.28
N ARG A 139 -6.49 -7.32 27.09
CA ARG A 139 -7.59 -8.32 26.97
C ARG A 139 -8.54 -8.00 25.81
N ARG A 140 -8.39 -6.84 25.16
CA ARG A 140 -9.23 -6.42 24.04
C ARG A 140 -8.60 -6.91 22.75
N ARG A 141 -9.38 -7.66 21.96
CA ARG A 141 -8.90 -8.15 20.67
C ARG A 141 -8.90 -7.02 19.63
N PRO A 142 -7.77 -6.75 18.97
CA PRO A 142 -7.72 -5.76 17.90
C PRO A 142 -8.56 -6.20 16.71
N GLY A 143 -9.36 -5.27 16.18
CA GLY A 143 -10.13 -5.50 14.96
C GLY A 143 -9.23 -5.75 13.74
N VAL A 144 -9.80 -6.31 12.68
CA VAL A 144 -9.07 -6.62 11.43
C VAL A 144 -8.37 -5.37 10.87
N PHE A 145 -9.06 -4.23 10.85
CA PHE A 145 -8.49 -2.97 10.35
C PHE A 145 -7.33 -2.44 11.20
N ALA A 146 -7.34 -2.64 12.53
CA ALA A 146 -6.22 -2.29 13.39
C ALA A 146 -4.95 -3.06 13.00
N GLN A 147 -5.11 -4.37 12.76
CA GLN A 147 -4.02 -5.24 12.32
C GLN A 147 -3.53 -4.84 10.92
N GLU A 148 -4.44 -4.61 9.97
CA GLU A 148 -4.10 -4.12 8.62
C GLU A 148 -3.31 -2.81 8.66
N THR A 149 -3.76 -1.85 9.47
CA THR A 149 -3.14 -0.52 9.62
C THR A 149 -1.72 -0.64 10.17
N LEU A 150 -1.54 -1.40 11.25
CA LEU A 150 -0.22 -1.60 11.86
C LEU A 150 0.74 -2.33 10.90
N LEU A 151 0.28 -3.35 10.16
CA LEU A 151 1.11 -4.03 9.17
C LEU A 151 1.52 -3.13 8.01
N ILE A 152 0.64 -2.23 7.55
CA ILE A 152 0.97 -1.23 6.52
C ILE A 152 2.06 -0.28 7.04
N MET A 153 1.90 0.26 8.26
CA MET A 153 2.91 1.12 8.89
C MET A 153 4.24 0.39 9.08
N LEU A 154 4.22 -0.82 9.65
CA LEU A 154 5.40 -1.65 9.90
C LEU A 154 6.15 -1.98 8.60
N HIS A 155 5.44 -2.43 7.57
CA HIS A 155 6.07 -2.79 6.30
C HIS A 155 6.59 -1.56 5.57
N GLY A 156 5.86 -0.44 5.60
CA GLY A 156 6.32 0.84 5.05
C GLY A 156 7.62 1.30 5.70
N LEU A 157 7.67 1.27 7.04
CA LEU A 157 8.84 1.68 7.82
C LEU A 157 10.02 0.72 7.64
N MET A 158 9.77 -0.59 7.58
CA MET A 158 10.78 -1.61 7.25
C MET A 158 11.40 -1.35 5.87
N CYS A 159 10.57 -1.07 4.86
CA CYS A 159 11.05 -0.78 3.50
C CYS A 159 11.80 0.55 3.43
N TRP A 160 11.34 1.56 4.15
CA TRP A 160 12.02 2.85 4.24
C TRP A 160 13.41 2.69 4.86
N LEU A 161 13.51 2.06 6.04
CA LEU A 161 14.78 1.78 6.73
C LEU A 161 15.78 0.99 5.87
N ALA A 162 15.29 0.02 5.10
CA ALA A 162 16.10 -0.75 4.18
C ALA A 162 16.47 0.03 2.89
N ARG A 163 15.78 1.16 2.62
CA ARG A 163 15.81 1.92 1.36
C ARG A 163 15.47 1.09 0.12
N ARG A 164 14.67 0.03 0.31
CA ARG A 164 14.16 -0.86 -0.72
C ARG A 164 13.05 -1.71 -0.15
N ARG A 165 12.21 -2.27 -1.02
CA ARG A 165 11.14 -3.17 -0.59
C ARG A 165 11.77 -4.40 0.06
N VAL A 166 11.42 -4.67 1.31
CA VAL A 166 11.76 -5.94 1.95
C VAL A 166 10.73 -6.99 1.49
N PRO A 167 11.15 -8.08 0.82
CA PRO A 167 10.23 -9.11 0.36
C PRO A 167 9.64 -9.87 1.55
N VAL A 168 8.32 -9.73 1.71
CA VAL A 168 7.56 -10.61 2.59
C VAL A 168 7.46 -11.96 1.87
N ARG A 169 7.92 -13.02 2.51
CA ARG A 169 7.80 -14.39 2.01
C ARG A 169 6.39 -14.90 2.22
N LEU A 170 5.88 -14.76 3.44
CA LEU A 170 4.52 -15.13 3.85
C LEU A 170 3.92 -14.01 4.69
N ALA A 171 2.67 -13.64 4.41
CA ALA A 171 1.85 -12.86 5.32
C ALA A 171 0.78 -13.79 5.91
N ALA A 172 0.83 -13.99 7.22
CA ALA A 172 -0.13 -14.80 7.95
C ALA A 172 -1.11 -13.88 8.69
N PHE A 173 -2.38 -14.25 8.73
CA PHE A 173 -3.44 -13.50 9.37
C PHE A 173 -4.26 -14.43 10.26
N ARG A 174 -4.55 -13.97 11.48
CA ARG A 174 -5.34 -14.74 12.44
C ARG A 174 -6.82 -14.84 12.10
N TYR A 175 -7.30 -13.92 11.27
CA TYR A 175 -8.69 -13.83 10.86
C TYR A 175 -8.93 -14.57 9.54
N SER A 176 -10.20 -14.89 9.30
CA SER A 176 -10.66 -15.55 8.08
C SER A 176 -10.45 -14.69 6.83
N GLU A 177 -10.29 -15.34 5.68
CA GLU A 177 -10.02 -14.64 4.42
C GLU A 177 -11.14 -13.63 4.09
N PRO A 178 -10.83 -12.32 4.01
CA PRO A 178 -11.82 -11.32 3.61
C PRO A 178 -12.01 -11.31 2.10
N ASP A 179 -13.19 -10.88 1.63
CA ASP A 179 -13.53 -10.79 0.19
C ASP A 179 -12.56 -9.91 -0.63
N TYR A 180 -11.83 -9.01 0.04
CA TYR A 180 -10.83 -8.12 -0.55
C TYR A 180 -9.38 -8.62 -0.39
N SER A 181 -9.16 -9.91 -0.06
CA SER A 181 -7.82 -10.51 0.13
C SER A 181 -6.87 -10.36 -1.06
N ALA A 182 -7.42 -10.18 -2.28
CA ALA A 182 -6.64 -9.87 -3.48
C ALA A 182 -5.80 -8.60 -3.33
N GLU A 183 -6.21 -7.65 -2.49
CA GLU A 183 -5.45 -6.44 -2.17
C GLU A 183 -4.19 -6.78 -1.34
N TYR A 184 -4.26 -7.76 -0.45
CA TYR A 184 -3.12 -8.17 0.38
C TYR A 184 -1.99 -8.78 -0.43
N ARG A 185 -2.30 -9.44 -1.55
CA ARG A 185 -1.28 -9.98 -2.47
C ARG A 185 -0.38 -8.89 -3.05
N VAL A 186 -0.95 -7.71 -3.24
CA VAL A 186 -0.25 -6.51 -3.72
C VAL A 186 0.56 -5.88 -2.62
N MET A 187 -0.08 -5.75 -1.45
CA MET A 187 0.49 -5.08 -0.30
C MET A 187 1.67 -5.86 0.25
N TYR A 188 1.55 -7.17 0.48
CA TYR A 188 2.52 -7.96 1.23
C TYR A 188 3.26 -8.98 0.36
N SER A 189 2.62 -10.12 0.08
CA SER A 189 3.19 -11.28 -0.62
C SER A 189 2.11 -12.01 -1.41
N ARG A 190 2.48 -12.76 -2.44
CA ARG A 190 1.55 -13.72 -3.07
C ARG A 190 1.18 -14.87 -2.15
N GLN A 191 2.05 -15.22 -1.21
CA GLN A 191 1.78 -16.26 -0.23
C GLN A 191 1.09 -15.62 0.97
N LEU A 192 -0.20 -15.89 1.10
CA LEU A 192 -1.04 -15.45 2.21
C LEU A 192 -1.53 -16.70 2.94
N ALA A 193 -1.61 -16.63 4.27
CA ALA A 193 -2.27 -17.64 5.09
C ALA A 193 -3.32 -16.94 5.96
N PHE A 194 -4.54 -17.45 5.95
CA PHE A 194 -5.65 -17.00 6.79
C PHE A 194 -5.94 -18.06 7.85
N ASP A 195 -6.72 -17.68 8.87
CA ASP A 195 -7.03 -18.53 10.02
C ASP A 195 -5.76 -19.10 10.71
N ALA A 196 -4.65 -18.35 10.63
CA ALA A 196 -3.38 -18.73 11.24
C ALA A 196 -3.39 -18.51 12.76
N PRO A 197 -2.45 -19.11 13.53
CA PRO A 197 -2.39 -18.89 14.98
C PRO A 197 -2.18 -17.42 15.41
N GLY A 198 -1.57 -16.61 14.54
CA GLY A 198 -1.29 -15.20 14.77
C GLY A 198 -1.05 -14.44 13.46
N THR A 199 -1.15 -13.12 13.53
CA THR A 199 -0.91 -12.23 12.40
C THR A 199 0.58 -11.87 12.32
N ALA A 200 1.23 -12.12 11.18
CA ALA A 200 2.67 -11.95 11.04
C ALA A 200 3.12 -11.64 9.60
N LEU A 201 4.22 -10.90 9.47
CA LEU A 201 5.00 -10.76 8.23
C LEU A 201 6.30 -11.52 8.36
N ILE A 202 6.47 -12.58 7.57
CA ILE A 202 7.64 -13.45 7.55
C ILE A 202 8.54 -13.04 6.39
N PHE A 203 9.84 -12.87 6.65
CA PHE A 203 10.84 -12.46 5.66
C PHE A 203 12.18 -13.17 5.91
N ASP A 204 13.14 -13.00 4.99
CA ASP A 204 14.47 -13.59 5.11
C ASP A 204 15.27 -12.92 6.24
N ALA A 205 15.81 -13.71 7.16
CA ALA A 205 16.53 -13.19 8.34
C ALA A 205 17.78 -12.39 7.96
N ALA A 206 18.37 -12.61 6.77
CA ALA A 206 19.52 -11.84 6.29
C ALA A 206 19.21 -10.33 6.17
N TRP A 207 17.94 -9.93 6.08
CA TRP A 207 17.55 -8.52 6.11
C TRP A 207 17.85 -7.84 7.44
N LEU A 208 17.89 -8.57 8.56
CA LEU A 208 18.13 -7.98 9.88
C LEU A 208 19.50 -7.31 10.00
N ASP A 209 20.49 -7.80 9.26
CA ASP A 209 21.84 -7.26 9.24
C ASP A 209 22.03 -6.14 8.20
N HIS A 210 20.98 -5.82 7.42
CA HIS A 210 21.05 -4.78 6.42
C HIS A 210 21.34 -3.41 7.08
N PRO A 211 22.34 -2.65 6.62
CA PRO A 211 22.69 -1.38 7.23
C PRO A 211 21.59 -0.33 7.00
N VAL A 212 21.28 0.41 8.05
CA VAL A 212 20.36 1.54 8.01
C VAL A 212 21.17 2.82 7.80
N ARG A 213 20.80 3.61 6.79
CA ARG A 213 21.55 4.80 6.36
C ARG A 213 20.59 5.95 6.08
N HIS A 214 20.05 6.50 7.15
CA HIS A 214 19.17 7.67 7.13
C HIS A 214 19.80 8.81 7.90
N ASP A 215 19.65 10.01 7.35
CA ASP A 215 19.92 11.28 8.01
C ASP A 215 18.62 12.07 8.21
N GLU A 216 18.69 13.20 8.90
CA GLU A 216 17.54 14.06 9.17
C GLU A 216 16.81 14.50 7.87
N ARG A 217 17.57 14.74 6.79
CA ARG A 217 17.01 15.11 5.48
C ARG A 217 16.14 14.00 4.90
N SER A 218 16.61 12.75 4.99
CA SER A 218 15.87 11.58 4.52
C SER A 218 14.62 11.30 5.35
N VAL A 219 14.61 11.64 6.64
CA VAL A 219 13.41 11.59 7.50
C VAL A 219 12.40 12.64 7.05
N LYS A 220 12.82 13.90 6.89
CA LYS A 220 11.94 14.98 6.41
C LYS A 220 11.33 14.66 5.04
N ALA A 221 12.13 14.14 4.12
CA ALA A 221 11.65 13.72 2.80
C ALA A 221 10.62 12.59 2.88
N PHE A 222 10.86 11.59 3.74
CA PHE A 222 9.91 10.50 3.96
C PHE A 222 8.60 10.97 4.57
N LEU A 223 8.66 11.83 5.59
CA LEU A 223 7.46 12.32 6.29
C LEU A 223 6.64 13.29 5.43
N ARG A 224 7.28 14.11 4.58
CA ARG A 224 6.56 14.99 3.64
C ARG A 224 5.63 14.22 2.71
N ASP A 225 6.08 13.04 2.26
CA ASP A 225 5.33 12.22 1.29
C ASP A 225 4.50 11.13 2.00
N ALA A 226 4.45 11.11 3.34
CA ALA A 226 3.66 10.18 4.14
C ALA A 226 2.23 10.73 4.36
N PRO A 227 1.21 9.85 4.47
CA PRO A 227 1.26 8.39 4.40
C PRO A 227 1.17 7.85 2.97
N HIS A 228 1.14 8.70 1.93
CA HIS A 228 1.03 8.25 0.55
C HIS A 228 2.13 7.24 0.17
N ASN A 229 3.39 7.51 0.53
CA ASN A 229 4.52 6.61 0.29
C ASN A 229 4.45 5.29 1.10
N VAL A 230 3.76 5.28 2.24
CA VAL A 230 3.47 4.08 3.04
C VAL A 230 2.36 3.25 2.38
N VAL A 231 1.34 3.92 1.82
CA VAL A 231 0.21 3.30 1.11
C VAL A 231 0.63 2.72 -0.25
N VAL A 232 1.33 3.50 -1.07
CA VAL A 232 1.84 3.09 -2.40
C VAL A 232 3.07 2.16 -2.29
N LYS A 233 3.69 2.15 -1.10
CA LYS A 233 4.87 1.37 -0.70
C LYS A 233 6.13 1.69 -1.49
N TYR A 234 7.28 1.45 -0.88
CA TYR A 234 8.58 1.66 -1.50
C TYR A 234 8.74 0.75 -2.74
N SER A 235 9.01 1.34 -3.90
CA SER A 235 9.41 0.59 -5.09
C SER A 235 10.88 0.19 -4.95
N ASP A 236 11.15 -1.11 -4.92
CA ASP A 236 12.52 -1.61 -4.95
C ASP A 236 13.17 -1.19 -6.27
N ARG A 237 14.23 -0.35 -6.21
CA ARG A 237 14.97 0.06 -7.41
C ARG A 237 15.60 -1.12 -8.15
N SER A 238 15.80 -2.25 -7.48
CA SER A 238 16.32 -3.48 -8.08
C SER A 238 15.23 -4.38 -8.69
N SER A 239 13.96 -4.21 -8.31
CA SER A 239 12.83 -4.94 -8.90
C SER A 239 12.65 -4.58 -10.37
N VAL A 240 12.60 -5.60 -11.22
CA VAL A 240 12.33 -5.42 -12.64
C VAL A 240 10.91 -4.95 -12.86
N VAL A 241 9.94 -5.45 -12.09
CA VAL A 241 8.54 -4.96 -12.14
C VAL A 241 8.47 -3.46 -11.84
N ALA A 242 9.17 -3.00 -10.81
CA ALA A 242 9.20 -1.59 -10.45
C ALA A 242 9.89 -0.74 -11.52
N ARG A 243 11.01 -1.21 -12.09
CA ARG A 243 11.71 -0.53 -13.19
C ARG A 243 10.84 -0.41 -14.44
N VAL A 244 10.14 -1.49 -14.82
CA VAL A 244 9.18 -1.49 -15.92
C VAL A 244 8.08 -0.46 -15.65
N ARG A 245 7.42 -0.50 -14.49
CA ARG A 245 6.36 0.47 -14.15
C ARG A 245 6.85 1.92 -14.20
N ARG A 246 8.04 2.18 -13.68
CA ARG A 246 8.64 3.52 -13.69
C ARG A 246 8.88 4.03 -15.10
N LEU A 247 9.41 3.18 -15.97
CA LEU A 247 9.64 3.52 -17.37
C LEU A 247 8.30 3.77 -18.08
N LEU A 248 7.31 2.91 -17.86
CA LEU A 248 5.97 3.12 -18.43
C LEU A 248 5.32 4.41 -17.95
N ARG A 249 5.47 4.79 -16.67
CA ARG A 249 4.95 6.05 -16.10
C ARG A 249 5.59 7.31 -16.69
N GLN A 250 6.75 7.20 -17.34
CA GLN A 250 7.40 8.33 -18.01
C GLN A 250 6.78 8.67 -19.37
N SER A 251 5.80 7.89 -19.82
CA SER A 251 5.17 8.03 -21.14
C SER A 251 3.67 7.75 -21.07
N ARG A 252 2.92 8.28 -22.04
CA ARG A 252 1.47 8.04 -22.13
C ARG A 252 1.20 6.58 -22.55
N PRO A 253 0.12 5.95 -22.05
CA PRO A 253 -0.18 4.54 -22.37
C PRO A 253 -0.38 4.19 -23.85
N ASP A 254 -0.75 5.14 -24.69
CA ASP A 254 -0.87 4.99 -26.14
C ASP A 254 0.47 4.78 -26.85
N VAL A 255 1.56 5.33 -26.29
CA VAL A 255 2.92 5.23 -26.83
C VAL A 255 3.81 4.25 -26.06
N TRP A 256 3.21 3.38 -25.23
CA TRP A 256 4.00 2.41 -24.46
C TRP A 256 4.80 1.46 -25.37
N PRO A 257 6.08 1.21 -25.04
CA PRO A 257 6.99 0.45 -25.89
C PRO A 257 6.52 -0.99 -26.11
N THR A 258 7.00 -1.61 -27.20
CA THR A 258 6.93 -3.07 -27.35
C THR A 258 7.74 -3.75 -26.25
N PHE A 259 7.51 -5.06 -26.07
CA PHE A 259 8.24 -5.80 -25.03
C PHE A 259 9.75 -5.83 -25.33
N GLU A 260 10.12 -5.91 -26.60
CA GLU A 260 11.49 -5.89 -27.10
C GLU A 260 12.15 -4.53 -26.87
N ALA A 261 11.45 -3.44 -27.18
CA ALA A 261 11.93 -2.08 -26.93
C ALA A 261 12.11 -1.82 -25.43
N LEU A 262 11.17 -2.27 -24.60
CA LEU A 262 11.27 -2.20 -23.14
C LEU A 262 12.46 -3.00 -22.61
N ALA A 263 12.70 -4.21 -23.13
CA ALA A 263 13.85 -5.03 -22.75
C ALA A 263 15.17 -4.32 -23.08
N SER A 264 15.27 -3.76 -24.30
CA SER A 264 16.43 -2.96 -24.72
C SER A 264 16.66 -1.76 -23.81
N ALA A 265 15.60 -0.99 -23.49
CA ALA A 265 15.68 0.17 -22.60
C ALA A 265 16.09 -0.19 -21.15
N LEU A 266 15.89 -1.44 -20.73
CA LEU A 266 16.33 -1.96 -19.44
C LEU A 266 17.71 -2.64 -19.49
N HIS A 267 18.36 -2.66 -20.66
CA HIS A 267 19.59 -3.38 -20.95
C HIS A 267 19.48 -4.89 -20.68
N LEU A 268 18.37 -5.49 -21.11
CA LEU A 268 18.08 -6.93 -20.98
C LEU A 268 17.66 -7.52 -22.33
N SER A 269 17.92 -8.81 -22.54
CA SER A 269 17.24 -9.56 -23.59
C SER A 269 15.76 -9.76 -23.24
N ALA A 270 14.90 -9.92 -24.25
CA ALA A 270 13.48 -10.21 -24.04
C ALA A 270 13.26 -11.48 -23.19
N SER A 271 14.08 -12.53 -23.39
CA SER A 271 14.02 -13.76 -22.60
C SER A 271 14.38 -13.51 -21.13
N SER A 272 15.43 -12.73 -20.86
CA SER A 272 15.85 -12.37 -19.50
C SER A 272 14.80 -11.51 -18.79
N LEU A 273 14.23 -10.52 -19.48
CA LEU A 273 13.14 -9.70 -18.94
C LEU A 273 11.91 -10.57 -18.60
N ARG A 274 11.51 -11.47 -19.51
CA ARG A 274 10.36 -12.35 -19.30
C ARG A 274 10.55 -13.25 -18.09
N ARG A 275 11.72 -13.89 -17.97
CA ARG A 275 12.05 -14.75 -16.83
C ARG A 275 11.99 -13.97 -15.51
N ARG A 276 12.63 -12.80 -15.43
CA ARG A 276 12.65 -11.98 -14.20
C ARG A 276 11.25 -11.47 -13.82
N LEU A 277 10.43 -11.08 -14.80
CA LEU A 277 9.04 -10.73 -14.54
C LEU A 277 8.26 -11.92 -13.97
N MET A 278 8.43 -13.13 -14.51
CA MET A 278 7.79 -14.34 -13.99
C MET A 278 8.31 -14.77 -12.62
N GLU A 279 9.60 -14.58 -12.31
CA GLU A 279 10.17 -14.79 -10.97
C GLU A 279 9.53 -13.82 -9.97
N GLU A 280 9.27 -12.58 -10.39
CA GLU A 280 8.47 -11.61 -9.66
C GLU A 280 6.95 -11.82 -9.87
N GLY A 281 6.53 -12.91 -10.54
CA GLY A 281 5.17 -13.39 -10.89
C GLY A 281 4.25 -12.39 -11.58
N ALA A 282 4.82 -11.49 -12.38
CA ALA A 282 4.10 -10.56 -13.22
C ALA A 282 4.32 -10.88 -14.69
N THR A 283 3.42 -10.41 -15.54
CA THR A 283 3.61 -10.37 -17.01
C THR A 283 3.55 -8.93 -17.49
N TYR A 284 4.17 -8.64 -18.63
CA TYR A 284 4.15 -7.28 -19.18
C TYR A 284 2.72 -6.78 -19.42
N GLN A 285 1.84 -7.62 -19.95
CA GLN A 285 0.45 -7.27 -20.20
C GLN A 285 -0.31 -6.94 -18.91
N GLN A 286 -0.17 -7.75 -17.86
CA GLN A 286 -0.76 -7.44 -16.55
C GLN A 286 -0.27 -6.09 -16.01
N LEU A 287 1.03 -5.80 -16.14
CA LEU A 287 1.58 -4.52 -15.71
C LEU A 287 1.00 -3.33 -16.47
N LYS A 288 0.83 -3.45 -17.80
CA LYS A 288 0.18 -2.44 -18.63
C LYS A 288 -1.26 -2.22 -18.19
N ASP A 289 -2.04 -3.29 -18.02
CA ASP A 289 -3.45 -3.19 -17.70
C ASP A 289 -3.70 -2.59 -16.30
N GLU A 290 -2.90 -2.99 -15.30
CA GLU A 290 -2.97 -2.41 -13.97
C GLU A 290 -2.57 -0.93 -13.96
N LEU A 291 -1.47 -0.58 -14.63
CA LEU A 291 -1.00 0.80 -14.67
C LEU A 291 -1.97 1.69 -15.43
N ARG A 292 -2.56 1.20 -16.52
CA ARG A 292 -3.56 1.91 -17.31
C ARG A 292 -4.81 2.20 -16.49
N ARG A 293 -5.29 1.24 -15.69
CA ARG A 293 -6.38 1.47 -14.74
C ARG A 293 -6.02 2.58 -13.76
N ASP A 294 -4.84 2.49 -13.15
CA ASP A 294 -4.44 3.42 -12.09
C ASP A 294 -4.27 4.85 -12.65
N LEU A 295 -3.67 5.02 -13.83
CA LEU A 295 -3.56 6.30 -14.54
C LEU A 295 -4.93 6.86 -14.96
N ALA A 296 -5.85 6.01 -15.41
CA ALA A 296 -7.21 6.45 -15.74
C ALA A 296 -7.97 6.95 -14.52
N ILE A 297 -7.84 6.28 -13.37
CA ILE A 297 -8.43 6.72 -12.10
C ILE A 297 -7.83 8.07 -11.68
N GLU A 298 -6.50 8.21 -11.78
CA GLU A 298 -5.78 9.45 -11.46
C GLU A 298 -6.25 10.62 -12.35
N ALA A 299 -6.26 10.43 -13.67
CA ALA A 299 -6.70 11.45 -14.63
C ALA A 299 -8.16 11.87 -14.42
N LEU A 300 -9.06 10.92 -14.14
CA LEU A 300 -10.47 11.23 -13.89
C LEU A 300 -10.72 11.88 -12.52
N SER A 301 -9.81 11.71 -11.56
CA SER A 301 -9.96 12.27 -10.21
C SER A 301 -9.32 13.66 -10.08
N HIS A 302 -8.27 13.95 -10.86
CA HIS A 302 -7.44 15.15 -10.67
C HIS A 302 -7.34 16.06 -11.89
N THR A 303 -8.07 15.77 -12.98
CA THR A 303 -8.05 16.59 -14.20
C THR A 303 -9.42 16.75 -14.84
N ASP A 304 -9.62 17.87 -15.52
CA ASP A 304 -10.82 18.19 -16.31
C ASP A 304 -10.77 17.69 -17.76
N LEU A 305 -9.72 16.93 -18.14
CA LEU A 305 -9.54 16.46 -19.51
C LEU A 305 -10.78 15.72 -20.04
N PRO A 306 -11.28 15.98 -21.25
CA PRO A 306 -12.41 15.25 -21.82
C PRO A 306 -12.22 13.73 -21.73
N ILE A 307 -13.30 12.99 -21.42
CA ILE A 307 -13.24 11.52 -21.29
C ILE A 307 -12.72 10.86 -22.57
N THR A 308 -13.02 11.45 -23.73
CA THR A 308 -12.51 11.00 -25.04
C THR A 308 -11.00 11.17 -25.16
N GLU A 309 -10.45 12.25 -24.61
CA GLU A 309 -9.01 12.49 -24.57
C GLU A 309 -8.31 11.55 -23.59
N ILE A 310 -8.88 11.34 -22.40
CA ILE A 310 -8.40 10.32 -21.45
C ILE A 310 -8.44 8.93 -22.09
N ALA A 311 -9.50 8.58 -22.83
CA ALA A 311 -9.57 7.29 -23.51
C ALA A 311 -8.43 7.13 -24.54
N ALA A 312 -8.16 8.17 -25.33
CA ALA A 312 -7.07 8.19 -26.29
C ALA A 312 -5.70 8.07 -25.59
N GLU A 313 -5.47 8.81 -24.51
CA GLU A 313 -4.27 8.73 -23.67
C GLU A 313 -4.04 7.34 -23.11
N MET A 314 -5.12 6.68 -22.69
CA MET A 314 -5.05 5.32 -22.19
C MET A 314 -4.80 4.30 -23.32
N GLY A 315 -4.69 4.71 -24.59
CA GLY A 315 -4.40 3.86 -25.73
C GLY A 315 -5.60 3.04 -26.19
N PHE A 316 -6.83 3.52 -25.96
CA PHE A 316 -8.03 2.91 -26.53
C PHE A 316 -8.36 3.56 -27.88
N ALA A 317 -8.48 2.73 -28.91
CA ALA A 317 -8.87 3.19 -30.25
C ALA A 317 -10.28 3.79 -30.30
N GLU A 318 -11.18 3.33 -29.42
CA GLU A 318 -12.55 3.82 -29.33
C GLU A 318 -12.96 4.11 -27.88
N PRO A 319 -13.68 5.21 -27.62
CA PRO A 319 -14.20 5.54 -26.29
C PRO A 319 -15.07 4.41 -25.69
N GLY A 320 -15.80 3.67 -26.52
CA GLY A 320 -16.62 2.54 -26.08
C GLY A 320 -15.81 1.43 -25.41
N ALA A 321 -14.59 1.15 -25.90
CA ALA A 321 -13.69 0.18 -25.31
C ALA A 321 -13.16 0.64 -23.95
N PHE A 322 -12.81 1.93 -23.83
CA PHE A 322 -12.43 2.53 -22.55
C PHE A 322 -13.56 2.45 -21.53
N HIS A 323 -14.79 2.80 -21.91
CA HIS A 323 -15.95 2.71 -21.02
C HIS A 323 -16.18 1.30 -20.46
N ARG A 324 -16.08 0.26 -21.31
CA ARG A 324 -16.22 -1.13 -20.87
C ARG A 324 -15.09 -1.54 -19.93
N ALA A 325 -13.85 -1.19 -20.28
CA ALA A 325 -12.68 -1.50 -19.45
C ALA A 325 -12.77 -0.81 -18.08
N PHE A 326 -13.08 0.49 -18.07
CA PHE A 326 -13.20 1.28 -16.83
C PHE A 326 -14.32 0.75 -15.93
N ARG A 327 -15.50 0.44 -16.49
CA ARG A 327 -16.59 -0.15 -15.73
C ARG A 327 -16.23 -1.50 -15.12
N ARG A 328 -15.50 -2.34 -15.86
CA ARG A 328 -15.00 -3.62 -15.32
C ARG A 328 -14.00 -3.41 -14.17
N TRP A 329 -13.25 -2.32 -14.18
CA TRP A 329 -12.23 -2.04 -13.15
C TRP A 329 -12.81 -1.40 -11.89
N THR A 330 -13.83 -0.55 -12.01
CA THR A 330 -14.30 0.33 -10.92
C THR A 330 -15.79 0.15 -10.59
N GLY A 331 -16.52 -0.63 -11.39
CA GLY A 331 -17.99 -0.73 -11.33
C GLY A 331 -18.72 0.45 -11.96
N LEU A 332 -18.04 1.55 -12.31
CA LEU A 332 -18.64 2.82 -12.75
C LEU A 332 -18.31 3.15 -14.20
N ARG A 333 -19.17 3.96 -14.84
CA ARG A 333 -18.81 4.59 -16.13
C ARG A 333 -17.90 5.78 -15.85
N PRO A 334 -16.93 6.12 -16.73
CA PRO A 334 -16.00 7.24 -16.52
C PRO A 334 -16.68 8.56 -16.17
N GLY A 335 -17.75 8.93 -16.88
CA GLY A 335 -18.47 10.18 -16.61
C GLY A 335 -19.25 10.19 -15.29
N VAL A 336 -19.76 9.02 -14.86
CA VAL A 336 -20.39 8.89 -13.54
C VAL A 336 -19.33 9.00 -12.45
N TYR A 337 -18.17 8.35 -12.64
CA TYR A 337 -17.05 8.42 -11.71
C TYR A 337 -16.57 9.87 -11.55
N ARG A 338 -16.33 10.60 -12.65
CA ARG A 338 -15.95 12.02 -12.59
C ARG A 338 -17.06 12.87 -11.98
N GLY A 339 -18.30 12.69 -12.40
CA GLY A 339 -19.43 13.47 -11.86
C GLY A 339 -19.58 13.29 -10.35
N MET A 340 -19.32 12.09 -9.83
CA MET A 340 -19.24 11.86 -8.39
C MET A 340 -18.10 12.66 -7.75
N GLN A 341 -16.89 12.60 -8.32
CA GLN A 341 -15.72 13.33 -7.78
C GLN A 341 -15.86 14.85 -7.85
N ALA A 342 -16.37 15.40 -8.94
CA ALA A 342 -16.63 16.85 -9.07
C ALA A 342 -17.73 17.31 -8.11
N ALA A 343 -18.66 16.43 -7.75
CA ALA A 343 -19.64 16.70 -6.70
C ALA A 343 -19.05 16.55 -5.30
N ALA A 344 -17.76 16.24 -5.14
CA ALA A 344 -17.03 16.20 -3.87
C ALA A 344 -16.35 17.54 -3.54
N ASP A 345 -15.97 18.32 -4.56
CA ASP A 345 -15.42 19.69 -4.47
C ASP A 345 -16.47 20.73 -4.05
#